data_AF-A0A6J4EET2-F1
#
_entry.id   AF-A0A6J4EET2-F1
#
_cell.length_a   1.000
_cell.length_b   1.000
_cell.length_c   1.000
_cell.angle_alpha   90.00
_cell.angle_beta   90.00
_cell.angle_gamma   90.00
#
_symmetry.space_group_name_H-M   'P 1'
#
loop_
_entity.id
_entity.type
_entity.pdbx_description
1 polymer ?
#
loop_
_entity_poly.entity_id
_entity_poly.type
_entity_poly.pdbx_seq_one_letter_code
_entity_poly.pdbx_strand_id
1 'polypeptide(L)'
;MKNSDKTNQLLERVARAGVDLVEAERGLRQARAEIRAMYATYFRAHGRPEGDFNPYNEAFRGVVQFTAAANDRRSGARQKVYNARRRLESAVRALGRAK
;
A
#
# COMPACT_ATOMS: atom_id res chain seq x y z
N MET A 1 -8.84 -37.22 7.61
CA MET A 1 -7.87 -36.29 7.01
C MET A 1 -6.59 -36.38 7.83
N LYS A 2 -5.44 -36.74 7.25
CA LYS A 2 -4.20 -36.95 8.02
C LYS A 2 -3.65 -35.59 8.48
N ASN A 3 -3.08 -35.51 9.69
CA ASN A 3 -2.53 -34.26 10.25
C ASN A 3 -1.49 -33.57 9.33
N SER A 4 -0.77 -34.35 8.52
CA SER A 4 0.18 -33.86 7.51
C SER A 4 -0.50 -33.02 6.42
N ASP A 5 -1.71 -33.36 5.97
CA ASP A 5 -2.42 -32.61 4.92
C ASP A 5 -2.87 -31.23 5.42
N LYS A 6 -3.31 -31.17 6.67
CA LYS A 6 -3.74 -29.92 7.32
C LYS A 6 -2.57 -28.94 7.50
N THR A 7 -1.40 -29.45 7.90
CA THR A 7 -0.19 -28.64 8.02
C THR A 7 0.27 -28.12 6.66
N ASN A 8 0.23 -28.94 5.61
CA ASN A 8 0.57 -28.51 4.25
C ASN A 8 -0.37 -27.40 3.75
N GLN A 9 -1.68 -27.51 3.97
CA GLN A 9 -2.63 -26.45 3.62
C GLN A 9 -2.37 -25.14 4.37
N LEU A 10 -1.91 -25.21 5.63
CA LEU A 10 -1.55 -24.01 6.40
C LEU A 10 -0.25 -23.38 5.89
N LEU A 11 0.73 -24.18 5.47
CA LEU A 11 1.94 -23.70 4.81
C LEU A 11 1.63 -23.00 3.49
N GLU A 12 0.78 -23.58 2.65
CA GLU A 12 0.34 -22.97 1.38
C GLU A 12 -0.34 -21.61 1.62
N ARG A 13 -1.18 -21.51 2.66
CA ARG A 13 -1.83 -20.24 3.03
C ARG A 13 -0.82 -19.17 3.44
N VAL A 14 0.22 -19.54 4.20
CA VAL A 14 1.31 -18.62 4.56
C VAL A 14 2.06 -18.18 3.31
N ALA A 15 2.42 -19.11 2.42
CA ALA A 15 3.13 -18.80 1.19
C ALA A 15 2.32 -17.82 0.31
N ARG A 16 1.03 -18.10 0.08
CA ARG A 16 0.14 -17.22 -0.70
C ARG A 16 0.00 -15.84 -0.07
N ALA A 17 -0.22 -15.77 1.25
CA ALA A 17 -0.30 -14.48 1.94
C ALA A 17 1.01 -13.68 1.89
N GLY A 18 2.16 -14.36 1.82
CA GLY A 18 3.47 -13.74 1.61
C GLY A 18 3.59 -13.11 0.23
N VAL A 19 3.20 -13.84 -0.82
CA VAL A 19 3.16 -13.32 -2.21
C VAL A 19 2.24 -12.11 -2.30
N ASP A 20 1.01 -12.20 -1.76
CA ASP A 20 0.04 -11.11 -1.74
C ASP A 20 0.61 -9.83 -1.10
N LEU A 21 1.39 -9.97 -0.01
CA LEU A 21 2.02 -8.85 0.67
C LEU A 21 3.08 -8.18 -0.20
N VAL A 22 3.95 -8.96 -0.84
CA VAL A 22 5.00 -8.43 -1.74
C VAL A 22 4.38 -7.69 -2.91
N GLU A 23 3.32 -8.23 -3.51
CA GLU A 23 2.59 -7.59 -4.59
C GLU A 23 1.92 -6.28 -4.12
N ALA A 24 1.28 -6.28 -2.96
CA ALA A 24 0.70 -5.08 -2.38
C ALA A 24 1.76 -3.99 -2.11
N GLU A 25 2.92 -4.38 -1.59
CA GLU A 25 4.05 -3.45 -1.33
C GLU A 25 4.62 -2.88 -2.64
N ARG A 26 4.72 -3.71 -3.69
CA ARG A 26 5.05 -3.23 -5.05
C ARG A 26 4.03 -2.20 -5.53
N GLY A 27 2.73 -2.49 -5.39
CA GLY A 27 1.67 -1.55 -5.77
C GLY A 27 1.75 -0.22 -5.00
N LEU A 28 2.03 -0.26 -3.70
CA LEU A 28 2.22 0.95 -2.90
C LEU A 28 3.45 1.75 -3.34
N ARG A 29 4.57 1.09 -3.67
CA ARG A 29 5.75 1.76 -4.22
C ARG A 29 5.44 2.48 -5.53
N GLN A 30 4.70 1.83 -6.43
CA GLN A 30 4.26 2.43 -7.69
C GLN A 30 3.35 3.65 -7.47
N ALA A 31 2.34 3.55 -6.61
CA ALA A 31 1.44 4.67 -6.32
C ALA A 31 2.17 5.86 -5.64
N ARG A 32 3.20 5.57 -4.82
CA ARG A 32 4.09 6.61 -4.26
C ARG A 32 4.93 7.30 -5.33
N ALA A 33 5.45 6.55 -6.30
CA ALA A 33 6.21 7.11 -7.41
C ALA A 33 5.30 7.98 -8.30
N GLU A 34 4.10 7.49 -8.60
CA GLU A 34 3.09 8.21 -9.38
C GLU A 34 2.76 9.57 -8.78
N ILE A 35 2.34 9.63 -7.51
CA ILE A 35 1.96 10.92 -6.90
C ILE A 35 3.16 11.88 -6.82
N ARG A 36 4.38 11.37 -6.58
CA ARG A 36 5.60 12.19 -6.59
C ARG A 36 5.86 12.79 -7.97
N ALA A 37 5.69 12.01 -9.03
CA ALA A 37 5.80 12.50 -10.39
C ALA A 37 4.76 13.59 -10.69
N MET A 38 3.52 13.40 -10.24
CA MET A 38 2.47 14.42 -10.39
C MET A 38 2.77 15.72 -9.65
N TYR A 39 3.28 15.66 -8.40
CA TYR A 39 3.77 16.85 -7.71
C TYR A 39 4.85 17.56 -8.52
N ALA A 40 5.84 16.83 -9.03
CA ALA A 40 6.92 17.41 -9.83
C ALA A 40 6.41 18.05 -11.13
N THR A 41 5.46 17.41 -11.82
CA THR A 41 4.81 17.96 -13.02
C THR A 41 4.07 19.26 -12.70
N TYR A 42 3.25 19.27 -11.65
CA TYR A 42 2.49 20.45 -11.26
C TYR A 42 3.41 21.61 -10.87
N PHE A 43 4.40 21.36 -10.01
CA PHE A 43 5.32 22.41 -9.55
C PHE A 43 6.23 22.93 -10.67
N ARG A 44 6.52 22.14 -11.70
CA ARG A 44 7.23 22.62 -12.89
C ARG A 44 6.39 23.63 -13.68
N ALA A 45 5.08 23.40 -13.78
CA ALA A 45 4.17 24.24 -14.57
C ALA A 45 3.72 25.51 -13.82
N HIS A 46 3.54 25.42 -12.50
CA HIS A 46 2.90 26.47 -11.70
C HIS A 46 3.80 27.07 -10.60
N GLY A 47 5.02 26.56 -10.44
CA GLY A 47 5.87 26.86 -9.29
C GLY A 47 5.49 26.04 -8.05
N ARG A 48 6.44 25.90 -7.12
CA ARG A 48 6.19 25.28 -5.81
C ARG A 48 5.88 26.39 -4.79
N PRO A 49 4.75 26.33 -4.06
CA PRO A 49 4.49 27.26 -2.97
C PRO A 49 5.61 27.21 -1.90
N GLU A 50 5.90 28.35 -1.29
CA GLU A 50 6.88 28.41 -0.20
C GLU A 50 6.41 27.65 1.04
N GLY A 51 7.38 27.16 1.82
CA GLY A 51 7.15 26.42 3.06
C GLY A 51 6.85 24.94 2.90
N ASP A 52 6.45 24.33 4.02
CA ASP A 52 6.09 22.92 4.08
C ASP A 52 4.75 22.66 3.42
N PHE A 53 4.59 21.45 2.89
CA PHE A 53 3.34 21.03 2.27
C PHE A 53 2.20 21.04 3.29
N ASN A 54 1.22 21.92 3.09
CA ASN A 54 0.01 21.98 3.89
C ASN A 54 -1.23 21.89 2.98
N PRO A 55 -1.97 20.76 2.99
CA PRO A 55 -3.11 20.58 2.09
C PRO A 55 -4.32 21.47 2.42
N TYR A 56 -4.33 22.12 3.57
CA TYR A 56 -5.38 23.05 4.00
C TYR A 56 -5.07 24.51 3.65
N ASN A 57 -3.83 24.82 3.27
CA ASN A 57 -3.45 26.15 2.83
C ASN A 57 -3.90 26.34 1.37
N GLU A 58 -4.52 27.50 1.09
CA GLU A 58 -4.98 27.90 -0.22
C GLU A 58 -3.89 27.83 -1.30
N ALA A 59 -2.64 28.16 -0.94
CA ALA A 59 -1.51 28.09 -1.87
C ALA A 59 -1.24 26.67 -2.41
N PHE A 60 -1.61 25.62 -1.67
CA PHE A 60 -1.47 24.22 -2.10
C PHE A 60 -2.77 23.64 -2.69
N ARG A 61 -3.88 24.38 -2.70
CA ARG A 61 -5.18 23.87 -3.15
C ARG A 61 -5.13 23.31 -4.57
N GLY A 62 -4.45 24.01 -5.48
CA GLY A 62 -4.34 23.58 -6.88
C GLY A 62 -3.59 22.25 -7.02
N VAL A 63 -2.47 22.07 -6.32
CA VAL A 63 -1.73 20.79 -6.38
C VAL A 63 -2.48 19.66 -5.68
N VAL A 64 -3.25 19.95 -4.62
CA VAL A 64 -4.13 18.98 -3.95
C VAL A 64 -5.21 18.50 -4.91
N GLN A 65 -5.89 19.41 -5.60
CA GLN A 65 -6.92 19.07 -6.59
C GLN A 65 -6.32 18.26 -7.75
N PHE A 66 -5.17 18.68 -8.28
CA PHE A 66 -4.47 17.99 -9.36
C PHE A 66 -4.07 16.55 -8.98
N THR A 67 -3.62 16.35 -7.74
CA THR A 67 -3.11 15.05 -7.27
C THR A 67 -4.15 14.17 -6.58
N ALA A 68 -5.40 14.61 -6.42
CA ALA A 68 -6.43 13.95 -5.63
C ALA A 68 -6.60 12.46 -6.00
N ALA A 69 -6.80 12.16 -7.28
CA ALA A 69 -7.01 10.78 -7.73
C ALA A 69 -5.78 9.87 -7.47
N ALA A 70 -4.56 10.40 -7.60
CA ALA A 70 -3.35 9.64 -7.28
C ALA A 70 -3.16 9.46 -5.77
N ASN A 71 -3.59 10.45 -4.98
CA ASN A 71 -3.64 10.32 -3.53
C ASN A 71 -4.61 9.22 -3.08
N ASP A 72 -5.78 9.11 -3.72
CA ASP A 72 -6.75 8.05 -3.43
C ASP A 72 -6.19 6.68 -3.79
N ARG A 73 -5.54 6.54 -4.96
CA ARG A 73 -4.83 5.31 -5.36
C ARG A 73 -3.76 4.93 -4.33
N ARG A 74 -2.95 5.89 -3.88
CA ARG A 74 -1.92 5.67 -2.86
C ARG A 74 -2.53 5.22 -1.53
N SER A 75 -3.62 5.84 -1.10
CA SER A 75 -4.33 5.49 0.13
C SER A 75 -4.94 4.08 0.04
N GLY A 76 -5.58 3.75 -1.08
CA GLY A 76 -6.07 2.40 -1.36
C GLY A 76 -4.96 1.35 -1.38
N ALA A 77 -3.82 1.64 -2.00
CA ALA A 77 -2.65 0.76 -2.00
C ALA A 77 -2.10 0.54 -0.58
N ARG A 78 -2.07 1.59 0.25
CA ARG A 78 -1.68 1.48 1.68
C ARG A 78 -2.63 0.54 2.43
N GLN A 79 -3.93 0.64 2.19
CA GLN A 79 -4.91 -0.25 2.80
C GLN A 79 -4.73 -1.71 2.35
N LYS A 80 -4.41 -1.94 1.07
CA LYS A 80 -4.10 -3.28 0.55
C LYS A 80 -2.89 -3.90 1.27
N VAL A 81 -1.81 -3.15 1.47
CA VAL A 81 -0.63 -3.60 2.23
C VAL A 81 -0.99 -3.96 3.66
N TYR A 82 -1.76 -3.09 4.33
CA TYR A 82 -2.22 -3.34 5.69
C TYR A 82 -3.03 -4.65 5.79
N ASN A 83 -4.00 -4.83 4.90
CA ASN A 83 -4.83 -6.03 4.86
C ASN A 83 -4.01 -7.30 4.56
N ALA A 84 -3.08 -7.24 3.60
CA ALA A 84 -2.22 -8.37 3.26
C ALA A 84 -1.31 -8.77 4.45
N ARG A 85 -0.72 -7.80 5.15
CA ARG A 85 0.07 -8.04 6.36
C ARG A 85 -0.76 -8.73 7.44
N ARG A 86 -1.99 -8.27 7.67
CA ARG A 86 -2.91 -8.89 8.65
C ARG A 86 -3.29 -10.32 8.28
N ARG A 87 -3.44 -10.63 6.99
CA ARG A 87 -3.67 -12.01 6.51
C ARG A 87 -2.46 -12.89 6.75
N LEU A 88 -1.25 -12.42 6.44
CA LEU A 88 -0.02 -13.15 6.68
C LEU A 88 0.18 -13.44 8.17
N GLU A 89 0.02 -12.44 9.04
CA GLU A 89 0.07 -12.62 10.50
C GLU A 89 -0.93 -13.69 10.97
N SER A 90 -2.16 -13.65 10.45
CA SER A 90 -3.21 -14.60 10.82
C SER A 90 -2.88 -16.02 10.34
N ALA A 91 -2.34 -16.17 9.12
CA ALA A 91 -1.92 -17.44 8.57
C ALA A 91 -0.75 -18.05 9.37
N VAL A 92 0.25 -17.25 9.73
CA VAL A 92 1.39 -17.67 10.56
C VAL A 92 0.92 -18.10 11.95
N ARG A 93 0.02 -17.34 12.59
CA ARG A 93 -0.56 -17.73 13.89
C ARG A 93 -1.34 -19.05 13.79
N ALA A 94 -2.08 -19.28 12.70
CA ALA A 94 -2.81 -20.52 12.50
C ALA A 94 -1.87 -21.72 12.32
N LEU A 95 -0.80 -21.56 11.55
CA LEU A 95 0.25 -22.58 11.40
C LEU A 95 0.95 -22.88 12.73
N GLY A 96 1.28 -21.84 13.51
CA GLY A 96 1.94 -21.98 14.81
C GLY A 96 1.12 -22.74 15.85
N ARG A 97 -0.22 -22.67 15.79
CA ARG A 97 -1.13 -23.44 16.66
C ARG A 97 -1.38 -24.89 16.20
N ALA A 98 -0.97 -25.22 14.98
CA ALA A 98 -1.15 -26.56 14.40
C ALA A 98 0.10 -27.44 14.54
N LYS A 99 1.22 -26.84 14.96
CA LYS A 99 2.43 -27.53 15.43
C LYS A 99 2.26 -27.89 16.90
#